data_AF-F3KU40-F1
#
_entry.id   AF-F3KU40-F1
#
_cell.length_a   1.000
_cell.length_b   1.000
_cell.length_c   1.000
_cell.angle_alpha   90.00
_cell.angle_beta   90.00
_cell.angle_gamma   90.00
#
_symmetry.space_group_name_H-M   'P 1'
#
loop_
_entity.id
_entity.type
_entity.pdbx_description
1 polymer ?
#
loop_
_entity_poly.entity_id
_entity_poly.type
_entity_poly.pdbx_seq_one_letter_code
_entity_poly.pdbx_strand_id
1 'polypeptide(L)' 'MSLQAAAVGLGVALVPQYDLADEIAAGRLIVPTQHHCPSDRAYYFVTPQGKANTPRIAVFREWLLIQVKSE' A
#
# COMPACT_ATOMS: atom_id res chain seq x y z
N MET A 1 -2.81 13.03 0.74
CA MET A 1 -2.88 14.44 0.26
C MET A 1 -2.60 14.54 -1.23
N SER A 2 -1.49 14.01 -1.76
CA SER A 2 -1.14 14.12 -3.19
C SER A 2 -2.18 13.51 -4.15
N LEU A 3 -2.79 12.37 -3.78
CA LEU A 3 -3.83 11.72 -4.59
C LEU A 3 -5.07 12.59 -4.76
N GLN A 4 -5.55 13.20 -3.68
CA GLN A 4 -6.71 14.09 -3.70
C GLN A 4 -6.45 15.35 -4.52
N ALA A 5 -5.23 15.89 -4.48
CA ALA A 5 -4.83 17.04 -5.31
C ALA A 5 -4.87 16.69 -6.81
N ALA A 6 -4.38 15.51 -7.20
CA ALA A 6 -4.51 15.03 -8.57
C ALA A 6 -5.98 14.83 -8.97
N ALA A 7 -6.82 14.32 -8.06
CA ALA A 7 -8.24 14.08 -8.33
C ALA A 7 -9.03 15.38 -8.60
N VAL A 8 -8.60 16.51 -8.04
CA VAL A 8 -9.18 17.84 -8.32
C VAL A 8 -8.46 18.60 -9.44
N GLY A 9 -7.59 17.92 -10.21
CA GLY A 9 -6.96 18.48 -11.40
C GLY A 9 -5.74 19.37 -11.14
N LEU A 10 -5.13 19.31 -9.96
CA LEU A 10 -3.94 20.12 -9.64
C LEU A 10 -2.62 19.53 -10.19
N GLY A 11 -2.67 18.38 -10.88
CA GLY A 11 -1.52 17.77 -11.53
C GLY A 11 -1.52 16.24 -11.49
N VAL A 12 -0.31 15.66 -11.50
CA VAL A 12 -0.07 14.22 -11.45
C VAL A 12 0.56 13.86 -10.11
N ALA A 13 0.16 12.72 -9.53
CA ALA A 13 0.72 12.20 -8.29
C ALA A 13 1.35 10.82 -8.51
N LEU A 14 2.54 10.61 -7.92
CA LEU A 14 3.14 9.28 -7.78
C LEU A 14 2.72 8.72 -6.41
N VAL A 15 2.02 7.58 -6.42
CA VAL A 15 1.48 6.96 -5.21
C VAL A 15 1.68 5.44 -5.24
N PRO A 16 1.62 4.76 -4.07
CA PRO A 16 1.56 3.31 -4.01
C PRO A 16 0.29 2.75 -4.69
N GLN A 17 0.38 1.55 -5.24
CA GLN A 17 -0.71 0.96 -6.03
C GLN A 17 -1.98 0.65 -5.22
N TYR A 18 -1.82 0.26 -3.95
CA TYR A 18 -2.95 -0.12 -3.09
C TYR A 18 -3.91 1.07 -2.82
N ASP A 19 -3.47 2.31 -3.02
CA ASP A 19 -4.29 3.52 -2.82
C ASP A 19 -5.11 3.92 -4.09
N LEU A 20 -4.96 3.19 -5.21
CA LEU A 20 -5.53 3.62 -6.51
C LEU A 20 -6.87 2.97 -6.87
N ALA A 21 -7.15 1.76 -6.36
CA ALA A 21 -8.23 0.91 -6.87
C ALA A 21 -9.59 1.63 -6.89
N ASP A 22 -9.97 2.27 -5.79
CA ASP A 22 -11.26 2.95 -5.65
C ASP A 22 -11.36 4.21 -6.52
N GLU A 23 -10.26 4.96 -6.67
CA GLU A 23 -10.23 6.19 -7.47
C GLU A 23 -10.35 5.90 -8.97
N ILE A 24 -9.70 4.83 -9.44
CA ILE A 24 -9.80 4.35 -10.82
C ILE A 24 -11.18 3.75 -11.08
N ALA A 25 -11.70 2.92 -10.17
CA ALA A 25 -13.02 2.31 -10.30
C ALA A 25 -14.14 3.37 -10.36
N ALA A 26 -14.00 4.46 -9.59
CA ALA A 26 -14.92 5.58 -9.61
C ALA A 26 -14.73 6.55 -10.80
N GLY A 27 -13.69 6.34 -11.63
CA GLY A 27 -13.37 7.20 -12.77
C GLY A 27 -12.89 8.60 -12.40
N ARG A 28 -12.49 8.83 -11.13
CA ARG A 28 -11.99 10.14 -10.66
C ARG A 28 -10.56 10.39 -11.07
N LEU A 29 -9.79 9.32 -11.24
CA LEU A 29 -8.42 9.36 -11.70
C LEU A 29 -8.22 8.39 -12.86
N ILE A 30 -7.16 8.62 -13.61
CA ILE A 30 -6.64 7.69 -14.62
C ILE A 30 -5.16 7.44 -14.33
N VAL A 31 -4.64 6.32 -14.86
CA VAL A 31 -3.20 6.06 -14.87
C VAL A 31 -2.64 6.58 -16.20
N PRO A 32 -1.91 7.72 -16.22
CA PRO A 32 -1.48 8.35 -17.48
C PRO A 32 -0.32 7.63 -18.17
N THR A 33 0.40 6.75 -17.46
CA THR A 33 1.57 6.01 -17.97
C THR A 33 1.63 4.62 -17.35
N GLN A 34 2.05 3.61 -18.13
CA GLN A 34 2.26 2.24 -17.64
C GLN A 34 3.64 2.05 -16.98
N HIS A 35 4.40 3.13 -16.78
CA HIS A 35 5.70 3.05 -16.12
C HIS A 35 5.53 2.93 -14.61
N HIS A 36 6.00 1.82 -14.05
CA HIS A 36 6.16 1.65 -12.61
C HIS A 36 7.51 2.21 -12.16
N CYS A 37 7.50 3.05 -11.13
CA CYS A 37 8.72 3.55 -10.50
C CYS A 37 9.10 2.59 -9.36
N PRO A 38 10.10 1.70 -9.53
CA PRO A 38 10.53 0.81 -8.47
C PRO A 38 11.09 1.62 -7.30
N SER A 39 10.82 1.16 -6.08
CA SER A 39 11.33 1.77 -4.86
C SER A 39 11.96 0.71 -3.99
N ASP A 40 13.09 1.04 -3.38
CA ASP A 40 13.75 0.19 -2.37
C ASP A 40 13.05 0.26 -1.00
N ARG A 41 11.87 0.90 -0.93
CA ARG A 41 11.07 1.02 0.28
C ARG A 41 10.13 -0.17 0.43
N ALA A 42 10.01 -0.67 1.65
CA ALA A 42 9.11 -1.75 2.01
C ALA A 42 8.35 -1.45 3.31
N TYR A 43 7.22 -2.13 3.49
CA TYR A 43 6.48 -2.15 4.75
C TYR A 43 6.99 -3.27 5.65
N TYR A 44 7.18 -2.97 6.93
CA TYR A 44 7.72 -3.93 7.90
C TYR A 44 6.77 -4.13 9.08
N PHE A 45 6.58 -5.39 9.47
CA PHE A 45 5.95 -5.75 10.74
C PHE A 45 7.02 -5.80 11.83
N VAL A 46 7.00 -4.85 12.77
CA VAL A 46 8.04 -4.67 13.80
C VAL A 46 7.50 -5.05 15.18
N THR A 47 8.34 -5.70 16.00
CA THR A 47 8.00 -6.10 17.36
C THR A 47 9.15 -5.78 18.31
N PRO A 48 8.88 -5.57 19.62
CA PRO A 48 9.94 -5.47 20.61
C PRO A 48 10.84 -6.70 20.60
N GLN A 49 12.13 -6.50 20.85
CA GLN A 49 13.10 -7.58 20.91
C GLN A 49 12.66 -8.67 21.90
N GLY A 50 12.73 -9.93 21.47
CA GLY A 50 12.30 -11.09 22.27
C GLY A 50 10.80 -11.39 22.26
N LYS A 51 9.95 -10.52 21.69
CA LYS A 51 8.48 -10.76 21.64
C LYS A 51 7.97 -11.32 20.31
N ALA A 52 8.82 -11.41 19.29
CA ALA A 52 8.43 -11.88 17.96
C ALA A 52 7.76 -13.26 17.95
N ASN A 53 8.12 -14.14 18.90
CA ASN A 53 7.62 -15.51 19.00
C ASN A 53 6.54 -15.69 20.09
N THR A 54 6.07 -14.62 20.73
CA THR A 54 4.92 -14.73 21.63
C THR A 54 3.71 -15.22 20.82
N PRO A 55 2.92 -16.21 21.29
CA PRO A 55 1.89 -16.85 20.48
C PRO A 55 0.94 -15.88 19.78
N ARG A 56 0.45 -14.85 20.49
CA ARG A 56 -0.43 -13.82 19.93
C ARG A 56 0.22 -13.02 18.79
N ILE A 57 1.50 -12.70 18.89
CA ILE A 57 2.24 -11.96 17.87
C ILE A 57 2.53 -12.86 16.67
N ALA A 58 2.89 -14.11 16.91
CA ALA A 58 3.15 -15.08 15.86
C ALA A 58 1.89 -15.33 15.00
N VAL A 59 0.74 -15.56 15.65
CA VAL A 59 -0.55 -15.76 14.96
C VAL A 59 -0.94 -14.52 14.15
N PHE A 60 -0.79 -13.31 14.71
CA PHE A 60 -1.10 -12.09 13.97
C PHE A 60 -0.17 -11.89 12.77
N ARG A 61 1.14 -12.14 12.93
CA ARG A 61 2.11 -12.06 11.83
C ARG A 61 1.75 -13.02 10.71
N GLU A 62 1.41 -14.26 11.04
CA GLU A 62 1.03 -15.27 10.05
C GLU A 62 -0.25 -14.87 9.31
N TRP A 63 -1.28 -14.47 10.04
CA TRP A 63 -2.52 -13.95 9.44
C TRP A 63 -2.25 -12.76 8.51
N LEU A 64 -1.44 -11.78 8.95
CA LEU A 64 -1.12 -10.59 8.16
C LEU A 64 -0.40 -10.95 6.85
N LEU A 65 0.57 -11.87 6.91
CA LEU A 65 1.28 -12.34 5.72
C LEU A 65 0.37 -13.10 4.75
N ILE A 66 -0.69 -13.74 5.24
CA ILE A 66 -1.72 -14.34 4.38
C ILE A 66 -2.52 -13.23 3.69
N GLN A 67 -2.96 -12.19 4.40
CA GLN A 67 -3.74 -11.09 3.82
C GLN A 67 -3.00 -10.36 2.69
N VAL A 68 -1.69 -10.16 2.84
CA VAL A 68 -0.87 -9.43 1.84
C VAL A 68 -0.51 -10.30 0.62
N LYS A 69 -0.59 -11.63 0.72
CA LYS A 69 -0.37 -12.53 -0.42
C LYS A 69 -1.58 -12.63 -1.37
N SER A 70 -2.73 -12.10 -0.98
CA SER A 70 -4.01 -12.23 -1.69
C SER A 70 -4.33 -11.10 -2.68
N GLU A 71 -3.35 -10.28 -3.05
CA GLU A 71 -3.47 -9.30 -4.17
C GLU A 71 -2.82 -9.81 -5.45
#